data_AF-A0A848WW21-F1
#
_entry.id   AF-A0A848WW21-F1
#
_cell.length_a   1.000
_cell.length_b   1.000
_cell.length_c   1.000
_cell.angle_alpha   90.00
_cell.angle_beta   90.00
_cell.angle_gamma   90.00
#
_symmetry.space_group_name_H-M   'P 1'
#
loop_
_entity.id
_entity.type
_entity.pdbx_description
1 polymer ?
#
loop_
_entity_poly.entity_id
_entity_poly.type
_entity_poly.pdbx_seq_one_letter_code
_entity_poly.pdbx_strand_id
1 'polypeptide(L)'
;ASDEVFLRRAFLDLLGILPPEKERADFLANPNREKLIDDLLARDVDYAEHWLTFWNDLLRNDYVGTGFIDGGRKQITGWLHHALKQNVPYDQFVRQLIAPPTDDSQGFIAGIKWRGEVNASQRRELQFSQNISQVFLGINMKCASCHDSFIDRWKLEEAYHLAAIIAEQPLEIHRCDKPIGETAKAAWIFPELGEINPQAPKPARLQQLAGLMTHRENGRFTRTLVNRIWHRMMGRGIVHPVDAMHTEPWNGDLLDWLAEDFAENGYDIKKLLARIANSAAYQSETAPTPTEDELVDGFTYRGPVARRLTAEQFIDAVWTLTKTHPVTPTAKVTRYKVEPGKFLDVELTGKWVWSPTEWPPKAGEAISIRKIVTLDEAPKQARAVVTVDNSYELWVNGKKVGGDGDWMTIAAFDLKGFLRKGANQILIVARNGGNGPNAAAAYFEADIDGQRVATDGTWQWSKTLPDKRGKFAKKVEDWGKVKVIAGGWMAQVADGARAGLANVNAPPVRASLVKSDLLMRSLGRPNREQVVTVRPEQLSTLQAIDLANGKILTGLLQRGAANLEGEFSGQPAEKIIETLFVRAVSRKPSDSESAVLSEIFNAADGPRQGLEDVLWAVLMLPEFQLVR
;
A
#
# COMPACT_ATOMS: atom_id res chain seq x y z
N ALA A 1 -4.94 -16.84 -23.68
CA ALA A 1 -4.11 -17.25 -22.53
C ALA A 1 -4.74 -18.43 -21.81
N SER A 2 -3.93 -19.35 -21.26
CA SER A 2 -4.43 -20.41 -20.37
C SER A 2 -5.00 -19.82 -19.08
N ASP A 3 -5.73 -20.63 -18.31
CA ASP A 3 -6.34 -20.19 -17.05
C ASP A 3 -5.29 -19.87 -15.98
N GLU A 4 -4.14 -20.56 -15.94
CA GLU A 4 -3.03 -20.23 -15.05
C GLU A 4 -2.43 -18.86 -15.35
N VAL A 5 -2.23 -18.56 -16.64
CA VAL A 5 -1.69 -17.27 -17.09
C VAL A 5 -2.68 -16.16 -16.77
N PHE A 6 -3.96 -16.35 -17.11
CA PHE A 6 -5.01 -15.38 -16.81
C PHE A 6 -5.14 -15.12 -15.30
N LEU A 7 -5.18 -16.18 -14.49
CA LEU A 7 -5.29 -16.08 -13.04
C LEU A 7 -4.15 -15.25 -12.46
N ARG A 8 -2.89 -15.57 -12.81
CA ARG A 8 -1.73 -14.83 -12.30
C ARG A 8 -1.75 -13.37 -12.76
N ARG A 9 -2.09 -13.12 -14.03
CA ARG A 9 -2.22 -11.76 -14.59
C ARG A 9 -3.26 -10.94 -13.83
N ALA A 10 -4.47 -11.49 -13.64
CA ALA A 10 -5.56 -10.82 -12.95
C ALA A 10 -5.22 -10.49 -11.49
N PHE A 11 -4.62 -11.42 -10.75
CA PHE A 11 -4.18 -11.17 -9.38
C PHE A 11 -3.13 -10.06 -9.29
N LEU A 12 -2.14 -10.07 -10.20
CA LEU A 12 -1.08 -9.07 -10.21
C LEU A 12 -1.57 -7.70 -10.65
N ASP A 13 -2.47 -7.61 -11.64
CA ASP A 13 -2.97 -6.34 -12.15
C ASP A 13 -4.05 -5.70 -11.29
N LEU A 14 -4.90 -6.52 -10.66
CA LEU A 14 -6.01 -5.99 -9.86
C LEU A 14 -5.59 -5.78 -8.40
N LEU A 15 -4.77 -6.66 -7.83
CA LEU A 15 -4.41 -6.68 -6.39
C LEU A 15 -2.89 -6.64 -6.12
N GLY A 16 -2.04 -6.77 -7.14
CA GLY A 16 -0.59 -6.71 -6.99
C GLY A 16 0.03 -7.82 -6.16
N ILE A 17 -0.63 -8.96 -6.02
CA ILE A 17 -0.15 -10.12 -5.24
C ILE A 17 -0.16 -11.37 -6.09
N LEU A 18 0.54 -12.41 -5.62
CA LEU A 18 0.46 -13.73 -6.22
C LEU A 18 -0.85 -14.43 -5.81
N PRO A 19 -1.45 -15.26 -6.66
CA PRO A 19 -2.63 -16.05 -6.29
C PRO A 19 -2.35 -16.95 -5.09
N PRO A 20 -3.14 -16.88 -4.00
CA PRO A 20 -3.02 -17.81 -2.88
C PRO A 20 -3.26 -19.25 -3.32
N GLU A 21 -2.56 -20.20 -2.70
CA GLU A 21 -2.53 -21.58 -3.17
C GLU A 21 -3.91 -22.25 -3.26
N LYS A 22 -4.74 -22.00 -2.25
CA LYS A 22 -6.12 -22.49 -2.20
C LYS A 22 -6.99 -21.84 -3.28
N GLU A 23 -6.94 -20.52 -3.41
CA GLU A 23 -7.74 -19.78 -4.42
C GLU A 23 -7.35 -20.22 -5.84
N ARG A 24 -6.06 -20.45 -6.10
CA ARG A 24 -5.57 -21.00 -7.36
C ARG A 24 -6.15 -22.39 -7.63
N ALA A 25 -6.04 -23.30 -6.66
CA ALA A 25 -6.55 -24.67 -6.82
C ALA A 25 -8.06 -24.70 -7.05
N ASP A 26 -8.82 -23.91 -6.28
CA ASP A 26 -10.27 -23.79 -6.39
C ASP A 26 -10.68 -23.24 -7.78
N PHE A 27 -9.99 -22.20 -8.28
CA PHE A 27 -10.24 -21.63 -9.60
C PHE A 27 -9.90 -22.60 -10.74
N LEU A 28 -8.71 -23.22 -10.72
CA LEU A 28 -8.29 -24.12 -11.81
C LEU A 28 -9.14 -25.40 -11.87
N ALA A 29 -9.75 -25.82 -10.77
CA ALA A 29 -10.69 -26.93 -10.76
C ALA A 29 -12.02 -26.59 -11.45
N ASN A 30 -12.51 -25.34 -11.32
CA ASN A 30 -13.75 -24.87 -11.93
C ASN A 30 -13.61 -23.41 -12.42
N PRO A 31 -12.94 -23.19 -13.58
CA PRO A 31 -12.62 -21.84 -14.03
C PRO A 31 -13.87 -21.00 -14.32
N ASN A 32 -13.99 -19.88 -13.62
CA ASN A 32 -14.95 -18.83 -13.94
C ASN A 32 -14.25 -17.47 -13.81
N ARG A 33 -13.82 -16.93 -14.96
CA ARG A 33 -12.98 -15.72 -15.04
C ARG A 33 -13.72 -14.46 -14.60
N GLU A 34 -14.97 -14.33 -14.98
CA GLU A 34 -15.82 -13.19 -14.60
C GLU A 34 -16.02 -13.15 -13.08
N LYS A 35 -16.43 -14.28 -12.49
CA LYS A 35 -16.57 -14.40 -11.04
C LYS A 35 -15.25 -14.12 -10.31
N LEU A 36 -14.13 -14.61 -10.84
CA LEU A 36 -12.81 -14.32 -10.25
C LEU A 36 -12.54 -12.81 -10.23
N ILE A 37 -12.78 -12.10 -11.34
CA ILE A 37 -12.56 -10.65 -11.43
C ILE A 37 -13.42 -9.91 -10.39
N ASP A 38 -14.69 -10.29 -10.26
CA ASP A 38 -15.61 -9.69 -9.28
C ASP A 38 -15.14 -9.96 -7.84
N ASP A 39 -14.75 -11.19 -7.53
CA ASP A 39 -14.25 -11.58 -6.20
C ASP A 39 -12.96 -10.81 -5.85
N LEU A 40 -12.06 -10.61 -6.82
CA LEU A 40 -10.83 -9.85 -6.62
C LEU A 40 -11.14 -8.36 -6.37
N LEU A 41 -11.98 -7.73 -7.19
CA LEU A 41 -12.32 -6.32 -7.02
C LEU A 41 -13.15 -6.04 -5.76
N ALA A 42 -13.83 -7.06 -5.20
CA ALA A 42 -14.50 -6.99 -3.91
C ALA A 42 -13.53 -6.97 -2.70
N ARG A 43 -12.23 -7.27 -2.88
CA ARG A 43 -11.20 -7.22 -1.83
C ARG A 43 -10.71 -5.79 -1.62
N ASP A 44 -11.56 -4.97 -1.02
CA ASP A 44 -11.39 -3.51 -0.89
C ASP A 44 -10.02 -3.07 -0.34
N VAL A 45 -9.46 -3.81 0.62
CA VAL A 45 -8.16 -3.50 1.22
C VAL A 45 -7.01 -3.84 0.27
N ASP A 46 -6.99 -5.06 -0.28
CA ASP A 46 -5.94 -5.47 -1.22
C ASP A 46 -5.94 -4.58 -2.48
N TYR A 47 -7.14 -4.23 -2.95
CA TYR A 47 -7.36 -3.28 -4.04
C TYR A 47 -6.75 -1.91 -3.69
N ALA A 48 -7.13 -1.32 -2.56
CA ALA A 48 -6.65 0.00 -2.17
C ALA A 48 -5.13 0.01 -2.01
N GLU A 49 -4.56 -1.01 -1.39
CA GLU A 49 -3.12 -1.11 -1.15
C GLU A 49 -2.32 -1.35 -2.43
N HIS A 50 -2.89 -2.02 -3.44
CA HIS A 50 -2.28 -2.12 -4.76
C HIS A 50 -2.29 -0.79 -5.50
N TRP A 51 -3.48 -0.19 -5.64
CA TRP A 51 -3.68 1.02 -6.44
C TRP A 51 -3.11 2.28 -5.79
N LEU A 52 -2.84 2.24 -4.48
CA LEU A 52 -2.03 3.25 -3.80
C LEU A 52 -0.72 3.52 -4.53
N THR A 53 -0.05 2.49 -5.05
CA THR A 53 1.22 2.63 -5.78
C THR A 53 1.07 3.52 -7.01
N PHE A 54 0.07 3.21 -7.85
CA PHE A 54 -0.24 3.95 -9.08
C PHE A 54 -0.57 5.42 -8.77
N TRP A 55 -1.43 5.65 -7.78
CA TRP A 55 -1.84 7.00 -7.41
C TRP A 55 -0.74 7.79 -6.70
N ASN A 56 0.08 7.15 -5.88
CA ASN A 56 1.19 7.83 -5.21
C ASN A 56 2.20 8.38 -6.23
N ASP A 57 2.46 7.64 -7.30
CA ASP A 57 3.36 8.07 -8.39
C ASP A 57 2.78 9.30 -9.14
N LEU A 58 1.48 9.29 -9.43
CA LEU A 58 0.81 10.41 -10.09
C LEU A 58 0.66 11.63 -9.18
N LEU A 59 0.29 11.42 -7.92
CA LEU A 59 -0.04 12.47 -6.96
C LEU A 59 1.18 12.95 -6.16
N ARG A 60 2.39 12.53 -6.56
CA ARG A 60 3.65 12.89 -5.91
C ARG A 60 3.69 12.50 -4.42
N ASN A 61 2.91 11.52 -3.97
CA ASN A 61 2.71 11.25 -2.53
C ASN A 61 3.65 10.17 -2.01
N ASP A 62 4.42 10.48 -0.96
CA ASP A 62 5.39 9.54 -0.37
C ASP A 62 5.45 9.67 1.15
N TYR A 63 6.15 8.75 1.82
CA TYR A 63 6.32 8.73 3.27
C TYR A 63 7.49 9.59 3.77
N VAL A 64 8.36 10.01 2.86
CA VAL A 64 9.57 10.82 3.10
C VAL A 64 9.84 11.66 1.85
N GLY A 65 10.64 12.72 1.96
CA GLY A 65 11.01 13.55 0.82
C GLY A 65 11.10 15.04 1.16
N THR A 66 11.71 15.81 0.26
CA THR A 66 11.99 17.25 0.48
C THR A 66 10.73 18.06 0.76
N GLY A 67 9.61 17.72 0.10
CA GLY A 67 8.34 18.40 0.27
C GLY A 67 7.76 18.35 1.69
N PHE A 68 8.16 17.39 2.52
CA PHE A 68 7.61 17.22 3.88
C PHE A 68 8.45 17.89 4.98
N ILE A 69 9.67 18.36 4.65
CA ILE A 69 10.65 18.82 5.64
C ILE A 69 10.22 20.13 6.33
N ASP A 70 9.56 21.02 5.60
CA ASP A 70 9.14 22.33 6.10
C ASP A 70 7.67 22.36 6.57
N GLY A 71 6.98 21.22 6.53
CA GLY A 71 5.55 21.11 6.83
C GLY A 71 4.62 21.76 5.79
N GLY A 72 5.15 22.28 4.69
CA GLY A 72 4.39 22.94 3.63
C GLY A 72 3.54 21.98 2.80
N ARG A 73 4.01 20.74 2.63
CA ARG A 73 3.26 19.64 2.02
C ARG A 73 2.96 18.57 3.07
N LYS A 74 1.73 18.05 3.08
CA LYS A 74 1.31 16.94 3.95
C LYS A 74 1.14 15.64 3.15
N GLN A 75 1.34 14.51 3.81
CA GLN A 75 1.03 13.20 3.21
C GLN A 75 -0.48 13.05 3.07
N ILE A 76 -0.93 12.53 1.94
CA ILE A 76 -2.37 12.26 1.69
C ILE A 76 -2.69 10.76 1.77
N THR A 77 -1.76 9.92 2.22
CA THR A 77 -1.92 8.45 2.22
C THR A 77 -3.17 7.99 2.97
N GLY A 78 -3.49 8.62 4.11
CA GLY A 78 -4.70 8.29 4.89
C GLY A 78 -5.97 8.50 4.08
N TRP A 79 -6.13 9.68 3.50
CA TRP A 79 -7.24 10.03 2.61
C TRP A 79 -7.27 9.15 1.36
N LEU A 80 -6.13 8.98 0.68
CA LEU A 80 -6.03 8.25 -0.58
C LEU A 80 -6.39 6.77 -0.40
N HIS A 81 -5.86 6.14 0.64
CA HIS A 81 -6.20 4.77 0.98
C HIS A 81 -7.70 4.64 1.29
N HIS A 82 -8.27 5.57 2.04
CA HIS A 82 -9.70 5.59 2.33
C HIS A 82 -10.54 5.75 1.06
N ALA A 83 -10.21 6.72 0.20
CA ALA A 83 -10.93 6.98 -1.04
C ALA A 83 -10.93 5.78 -1.99
N LEU A 84 -9.78 5.10 -2.12
CA LEU A 84 -9.68 3.86 -2.91
C LEU A 84 -10.47 2.71 -2.30
N LYS A 85 -10.39 2.53 -0.98
CA LYS A 85 -11.12 1.47 -0.27
C LYS A 85 -12.64 1.64 -0.39
N GLN A 86 -13.13 2.89 -0.36
CA GLN A 86 -14.55 3.22 -0.54
C GLN A 86 -14.96 3.32 -2.01
N ASN A 87 -14.02 3.14 -2.95
CA ASN A 87 -14.24 3.32 -4.38
C ASN A 87 -14.94 4.66 -4.70
N VAL A 88 -14.43 5.76 -4.12
CA VAL A 88 -14.97 7.10 -4.35
C VAL A 88 -14.97 7.37 -5.87
N PRO A 89 -16.11 7.80 -6.46
CA PRO A 89 -16.21 8.15 -7.87
C PRO A 89 -15.08 9.09 -8.30
N TYR A 90 -14.47 8.83 -9.46
CA TYR A 90 -13.24 9.53 -9.85
C TYR A 90 -13.44 11.05 -10.04
N ASP A 91 -14.61 11.50 -10.47
CA ASP A 91 -14.94 12.92 -10.51
C ASP A 91 -14.90 13.54 -9.10
N GLN A 92 -15.47 12.87 -8.09
CA GLN A 92 -15.44 13.32 -6.70
C GLN A 92 -14.03 13.23 -6.10
N PHE A 93 -13.30 12.15 -6.42
CA PHE A 93 -11.90 11.98 -6.04
C PHE A 93 -11.05 13.17 -6.51
N VAL A 94 -11.21 13.59 -7.77
CA VAL A 94 -10.46 14.71 -8.34
C VAL A 94 -10.96 16.06 -7.79
N ARG A 95 -12.27 16.23 -7.58
CA ARG A 95 -12.80 17.43 -6.92
C ARG A 95 -12.21 17.60 -5.51
N GLN A 96 -12.12 16.54 -4.73
CA GLN A 96 -11.53 16.56 -3.39
C GLN A 96 -10.01 16.80 -3.38
N LEU A 97 -9.31 16.47 -4.47
CA LEU A 97 -7.89 16.79 -4.62
C LEU A 97 -7.68 18.27 -4.99
N ILE A 98 -8.48 18.80 -5.91
CA ILE A 98 -8.36 20.18 -6.40
C ILE A 98 -8.93 21.19 -5.41
N ALA A 99 -10.07 20.88 -4.80
CA ALA A 99 -10.74 21.70 -3.79
C ALA A 99 -10.97 20.86 -2.52
N PRO A 100 -9.92 20.67 -1.68
CA PRO A 100 -9.99 19.86 -0.47
C PRO A 100 -11.14 20.27 0.46
N PRO A 101 -12.05 19.33 0.83
CA PRO A 101 -13.08 19.60 1.84
C PRO A 101 -12.49 19.67 3.26
N THR A 102 -11.32 19.06 3.45
CA THR A 102 -10.56 18.96 4.70
C THR A 102 -9.07 18.99 4.39
N ASP A 103 -8.23 19.21 5.41
CA ASP A 103 -6.76 19.16 5.28
C ASP A 103 -6.21 17.82 4.75
N ASP A 104 -6.94 16.72 4.90
CA ASP A 104 -6.46 15.37 4.62
C ASP A 104 -6.07 15.10 3.15
N SER A 105 -6.65 15.82 2.18
CA SER A 105 -6.35 15.71 0.75
C SER A 105 -5.53 16.87 0.19
N GLN A 106 -5.20 17.89 1.00
CA GLN A 106 -4.59 19.14 0.51
C GLN A 106 -3.17 18.97 -0.03
N GLY A 107 -2.49 17.90 0.35
CA GLY A 107 -1.08 17.67 0.04
C GLY A 107 -0.76 17.50 -1.45
N PHE A 108 -1.75 17.24 -2.30
CA PHE A 108 -1.54 17.12 -3.74
C PHE A 108 -1.35 18.47 -4.43
N ILE A 109 -2.25 19.43 -4.19
CA ILE A 109 -2.17 20.78 -4.77
C ILE A 109 -1.12 21.65 -4.07
N ALA A 110 -0.67 21.24 -2.88
CA ALA A 110 0.47 21.85 -2.20
C ALA A 110 1.77 21.51 -2.93
N GLY A 111 2.41 22.52 -3.53
CA GLY A 111 3.73 22.40 -4.15
C GLY A 111 4.88 22.30 -3.14
N ILE A 112 6.06 21.90 -3.60
CA ILE A 112 7.29 21.89 -2.80
C ILE A 112 7.82 23.31 -2.68
N LYS A 113 8.09 23.77 -1.45
CA LYS A 113 8.83 25.01 -1.21
C LYS A 113 10.33 24.70 -1.15
N TRP A 114 11.01 24.94 -2.26
CA TRP A 114 12.46 24.79 -2.33
C TRP A 114 13.19 25.84 -1.47
N ARG A 115 14.37 25.49 -0.94
CA ARG A 115 15.25 26.42 -0.21
C ARG A 115 16.16 27.15 -1.19
N GLY A 116 16.34 28.45 -1.00
CA GLY A 116 17.18 29.30 -1.86
C GLY A 116 16.43 29.91 -3.04
N GLU A 117 17.17 30.56 -3.94
CA GLU A 117 16.62 31.06 -5.20
C GLU A 117 16.28 29.89 -6.11
N VAL A 118 15.04 29.87 -6.61
CA VAL A 118 14.58 28.86 -7.57
C VAL A 118 14.01 29.52 -8.80
N ASN A 119 14.14 28.81 -9.92
CA ASN A 119 13.59 29.24 -11.19
C ASN A 119 12.08 29.50 -11.08
N ALA A 120 11.54 30.48 -11.83
CA ALA A 120 10.13 30.86 -11.78
C ALA A 120 9.19 29.67 -12.05
N SER A 121 9.58 28.73 -12.90
CA SER A 121 8.82 27.49 -13.18
C SER A 121 8.74 26.50 -12.02
N GLN A 122 9.57 26.68 -11.00
CA GLN A 122 9.61 25.87 -9.78
C GLN A 122 8.84 26.52 -8.62
N ARG A 123 8.21 27.68 -8.82
CA ARG A 123 7.28 28.27 -7.84
C ARG A 123 6.07 27.35 -7.64
N ARG A 124 5.44 27.40 -6.46
CA ARG A 124 4.37 26.46 -6.09
C ARG A 124 3.15 26.58 -7.01
N GLU A 125 2.85 27.79 -7.46
CA GLU A 125 1.81 28.13 -8.42
C GLU A 125 2.04 27.41 -9.77
N LEU A 126 3.27 27.46 -10.28
CA LEU A 126 3.61 26.81 -11.55
C LEU A 126 3.69 25.29 -11.41
N GLN A 127 4.22 24.79 -10.28
CA GLN A 127 4.14 23.36 -9.97
C GLN A 127 2.69 22.87 -9.98
N PHE A 128 1.75 23.63 -9.40
CA PHE A 128 0.33 23.29 -9.42
C PHE A 128 -0.21 23.17 -10.85
N SER A 129 0.02 24.18 -11.69
CA SER A 129 -0.37 24.19 -13.11
C SER A 129 0.16 22.97 -13.87
N GLN A 130 1.46 22.65 -13.67
CA GLN A 130 2.10 21.46 -14.23
C GLN A 130 1.43 20.16 -13.79
N ASN A 131 1.21 19.98 -12.50
CA ASN A 131 0.73 18.70 -11.97
C ASN A 131 -0.72 18.42 -12.36
N ILE A 132 -1.64 19.38 -12.20
CA ILE A 132 -3.06 19.13 -12.49
C ILE A 132 -3.26 18.85 -13.99
N SER A 133 -2.51 19.54 -14.85
CA SER A 133 -2.57 19.35 -16.30
C SER A 133 -2.01 17.99 -16.69
N GLN A 134 -0.86 17.61 -16.13
CA GLN A 134 -0.20 16.35 -16.48
C GLN A 134 -1.01 15.15 -15.96
N VAL A 135 -1.46 15.20 -14.71
CA VAL A 135 -2.15 14.07 -14.06
C VAL A 135 -3.54 13.84 -14.67
N PHE A 136 -4.38 14.88 -14.75
CA PHE A 136 -5.80 14.72 -15.07
C PHE A 136 -6.15 14.93 -16.54
N LEU A 137 -5.29 15.59 -17.32
CA LEU A 137 -5.57 15.93 -18.72
C LEU A 137 -4.57 15.34 -19.71
N GLY A 138 -3.48 14.74 -19.21
CA GLY A 138 -2.38 14.24 -20.04
C GLY A 138 -1.75 15.35 -20.87
N ILE A 139 -1.60 16.54 -20.25
CA ILE A 139 -1.02 17.74 -20.85
C ILE A 139 0.28 18.09 -20.12
N ASN A 140 1.37 18.21 -20.86
CA ASN A 140 2.67 18.55 -20.29
C ASN A 140 2.93 20.07 -20.29
N MET A 141 2.61 20.75 -19.19
CA MET A 141 2.86 22.20 -19.06
C MET A 141 4.30 22.54 -18.61
N LYS A 142 5.24 21.58 -18.52
CA LYS A 142 6.59 21.86 -18.01
C LYS A 142 7.35 22.83 -18.91
N CYS A 143 7.35 22.62 -20.23
CA CYS A 143 7.95 23.55 -21.20
C CYS A 143 7.26 24.91 -21.14
N ALA A 144 5.91 24.89 -21.23
CA ALA A 144 5.03 26.04 -21.13
C ALA A 144 5.24 26.88 -19.86
N SER A 145 5.87 26.35 -18.80
CA SER A 145 6.12 27.12 -17.57
C SER A 145 7.31 28.08 -17.66
N CYS A 146 8.14 27.97 -18.69
CA CYS A 146 9.28 28.86 -18.94
C CYS A 146 9.14 29.64 -20.25
N HIS A 147 8.61 29.02 -21.30
CA HIS A 147 8.41 29.60 -22.63
C HIS A 147 7.28 28.85 -23.34
N ASP A 148 6.76 29.36 -24.46
CA ASP A 148 5.78 28.59 -25.25
C ASP A 148 6.35 27.23 -25.66
N SER A 149 5.56 26.18 -25.56
CA SER A 149 6.02 24.82 -25.82
C SER A 149 6.55 24.64 -27.25
N PHE A 150 7.64 23.88 -27.39
CA PHE A 150 8.22 23.54 -28.71
C PHE A 150 7.64 22.26 -29.32
N ILE A 151 6.93 21.47 -28.51
CA ILE A 151 6.49 20.12 -28.87
C ILE A 151 4.97 20.00 -28.92
N ASP A 152 4.23 20.99 -28.39
CA ASP A 152 2.78 21.03 -28.40
C ASP A 152 2.27 22.48 -28.41
N ARG A 153 0.94 22.67 -28.35
CA ARG A 153 0.30 23.98 -28.55
C ARG A 153 0.35 24.93 -27.34
N TRP A 154 0.84 24.46 -26.19
CA TRP A 154 0.59 25.17 -24.93
C TRP A 154 1.49 26.38 -24.77
N LYS A 155 0.88 27.52 -24.43
CA LYS A 155 1.55 28.79 -24.30
C LYS A 155 1.98 29.08 -22.87
N LEU A 156 2.98 29.95 -22.74
CA LEU A 156 3.46 30.48 -21.46
C LEU A 156 2.33 31.10 -20.64
N GLU A 157 1.51 31.91 -21.30
CA GLU A 157 0.39 32.60 -20.68
C GLU A 157 -0.65 31.61 -20.09
N GLU A 158 -0.99 30.54 -20.82
CA GLU A 158 -1.95 29.52 -20.35
C GLU A 158 -1.44 28.80 -19.09
N ALA A 159 -0.14 28.46 -19.04
CA ALA A 159 0.47 27.84 -17.87
C ALA A 159 0.40 28.75 -16.63
N TYR A 160 0.68 30.05 -16.82
CA TYR A 160 0.62 31.06 -15.77
C TYR A 160 -0.82 31.39 -15.34
N HIS A 161 -1.78 31.40 -16.26
CA HIS A 161 -3.18 31.63 -15.96
C HIS A 161 -3.77 30.52 -15.09
N LEU A 162 -3.43 29.27 -15.40
CA LEU A 162 -3.82 28.13 -14.57
C LEU A 162 -3.12 28.16 -13.20
N ALA A 163 -1.84 28.57 -13.16
CA ALA A 163 -1.09 28.75 -11.92
C ALA A 163 -1.69 29.83 -11.02
N ALA A 164 -2.17 30.93 -11.61
CA ALA A 164 -2.75 32.06 -10.90
C ALA A 164 -3.98 31.66 -10.06
N ILE A 165 -4.68 30.56 -10.37
CA ILE A 165 -5.83 30.04 -9.61
C ILE A 165 -5.49 29.84 -8.11
N ILE A 166 -4.29 29.38 -7.79
CA ILE A 166 -3.87 29.17 -6.39
C ILE A 166 -3.04 30.31 -5.81
N ALA A 167 -2.70 31.30 -6.63
CA ALA A 167 -1.90 32.44 -6.21
C ALA A 167 -2.67 33.29 -5.19
N GLU A 168 -1.99 33.68 -4.12
CA GLU A 168 -2.54 34.56 -3.07
C GLU A 168 -2.24 36.03 -3.33
N GLN A 169 -1.30 36.30 -4.24
CA GLN A 169 -0.88 37.63 -4.70
C GLN A 169 -0.86 37.65 -6.22
N PRO A 170 -0.90 38.84 -6.87
CA PRO A 170 -0.70 38.96 -8.31
C PRO A 170 0.55 38.20 -8.77
N LEU A 171 0.39 37.34 -9.77
CA LEU A 171 1.46 36.48 -10.29
C LEU A 171 2.00 37.08 -11.58
N GLU A 172 3.18 37.71 -11.52
CA GLU A 172 3.87 38.23 -12.71
C GLU A 172 4.41 37.08 -13.58
N ILE A 173 4.18 37.18 -14.89
CA ILE A 173 4.64 36.21 -15.88
C ILE A 173 6.15 36.38 -16.08
N HIS A 174 6.87 35.26 -16.01
CA HIS A 174 8.30 35.22 -16.32
C HIS A 174 8.56 34.31 -17.51
N ARG A 175 9.36 34.80 -18.46
CA ARG A 175 9.97 33.97 -19.51
C ARG A 175 11.32 33.47 -18.98
N CYS A 176 11.39 32.18 -18.71
CA CYS A 176 12.39 31.60 -17.82
C CYS A 176 12.37 32.35 -16.46
N ASP A 177 13.43 33.07 -16.13
CA ASP A 177 13.53 33.87 -14.89
C ASP A 177 13.37 35.38 -15.11
N LYS A 178 13.06 35.81 -16.34
CA LYS A 178 12.92 37.24 -16.68
C LYS A 178 11.45 37.65 -16.66
N PRO A 179 11.04 38.61 -15.82
CA PRO A 179 9.68 39.14 -15.85
C PRO A 179 9.42 39.82 -17.20
N ILE A 180 8.20 39.67 -17.72
CA ILE A 180 7.78 40.28 -18.98
C ILE A 180 6.87 41.51 -18.78
N GLY A 181 6.59 41.88 -17.53
CA GLY A 181 5.73 43.03 -17.18
C GLY A 181 4.23 42.76 -17.26
N GLU A 182 3.82 41.50 -17.47
CA GLU A 182 2.42 41.09 -17.52
C GLU A 182 2.04 40.29 -16.27
N THR A 183 0.81 40.51 -15.79
CA THR A 183 0.27 39.77 -14.63
C THR A 183 -0.73 38.72 -15.10
N ALA A 184 -0.53 37.48 -14.66
CA ALA A 184 -1.40 36.36 -14.97
C ALA A 184 -2.80 36.54 -14.36
N LYS A 185 -3.82 36.17 -15.13
CA LYS A 185 -5.22 36.11 -14.66
C LYS A 185 -5.59 34.66 -14.36
N ALA A 186 -6.21 34.41 -13.21
CA ALA A 186 -6.70 33.07 -12.88
C ALA A 186 -7.78 32.65 -13.87
N ALA A 187 -7.47 31.69 -14.74
CA ALA A 187 -8.34 31.25 -15.82
C ALA A 187 -8.17 29.75 -16.11
N TRP A 188 -9.24 29.16 -16.63
CA TRP A 188 -9.26 27.79 -17.14
C TRP A 188 -8.75 27.76 -18.59
N ILE A 189 -8.11 26.65 -18.97
CA ILE A 189 -7.44 26.50 -20.27
C ILE A 189 -8.36 26.03 -21.41
N PHE A 190 -9.64 25.75 -21.12
CA PHE A 190 -10.68 25.40 -22.10
C PHE A 190 -11.92 26.29 -21.89
N PRO A 191 -11.91 27.53 -22.40
CA PRO A 191 -13.00 28.49 -22.17
C PRO A 191 -14.36 28.00 -22.68
N GLU A 192 -14.38 27.08 -23.65
CA GLU A 192 -15.59 26.45 -24.17
C GLU A 192 -16.40 25.67 -23.11
N LEU A 193 -15.76 25.23 -22.02
CA LEU A 193 -16.42 24.54 -20.90
C LEU A 193 -16.87 25.48 -19.78
N GLY A 194 -16.47 26.76 -19.85
CA GLY A 194 -16.74 27.78 -18.86
C GLY A 194 -15.48 28.47 -18.34
N GLU A 195 -15.71 29.47 -17.48
CA GLU A 195 -14.68 30.39 -17.02
C GLU A 195 -14.51 30.39 -15.49
N ILE A 196 -13.34 30.84 -15.03
CA ILE A 196 -13.05 31.07 -13.61
C ILE A 196 -13.12 32.57 -13.35
N ASN A 197 -13.81 32.99 -12.29
CA ASN A 197 -13.81 34.37 -11.84
C ASN A 197 -12.44 34.71 -11.21
N PRO A 198 -11.60 35.55 -11.85
CA PRO A 198 -10.26 35.81 -11.36
C PRO A 198 -10.24 36.57 -10.02
N GLN A 199 -11.33 37.26 -9.68
CA GLN A 199 -11.47 38.11 -8.51
C GLN A 199 -12.05 37.35 -7.31
N ALA A 200 -12.48 36.11 -7.51
CA ALA A 200 -12.97 35.27 -6.43
C ALA A 200 -11.84 34.86 -5.47
N PRO A 201 -12.14 34.64 -4.17
CA PRO A 201 -11.15 34.15 -3.23
C PRO A 201 -10.63 32.77 -3.66
N LYS A 202 -9.38 32.45 -3.30
CA LYS A 202 -8.69 31.20 -3.70
C LYS A 202 -9.55 29.92 -3.51
N PRO A 203 -10.24 29.69 -2.38
CA PRO A 203 -11.10 28.52 -2.24
C PRO A 203 -12.23 28.45 -3.29
N ALA A 204 -12.83 29.58 -3.65
CA ALA A 204 -13.87 29.64 -4.66
C ALA A 204 -13.31 29.40 -6.08
N ARG A 205 -12.11 29.89 -6.38
CA ARG A 205 -11.43 29.61 -7.66
C ARG A 205 -11.06 28.13 -7.80
N LEU A 206 -10.61 27.49 -6.71
CA LEU A 206 -10.38 26.04 -6.67
C LEU A 206 -11.66 25.22 -6.88
N GLN A 207 -12.78 25.64 -6.26
CA GLN A 207 -14.09 25.01 -6.48
C GLN A 207 -14.55 25.12 -7.94
N GLN A 208 -14.38 26.29 -8.57
CA GLN A 208 -14.68 26.48 -9.99
C GLN A 208 -13.81 25.59 -10.88
N LEU A 209 -12.49 25.56 -10.63
CA LEU A 209 -11.56 24.67 -11.34
C LEU A 209 -11.94 23.20 -11.17
N ALA A 210 -12.27 22.75 -9.96
CA ALA A 210 -12.69 21.38 -9.68
C ALA A 210 -13.95 21.01 -10.49
N GLY A 211 -14.89 21.95 -10.59
CA GLY A 211 -16.09 21.83 -11.42
C GLY A 211 -15.77 21.70 -12.91
N LEU A 212 -14.91 22.56 -13.44
CA LEU A 212 -14.52 22.57 -14.86
C LEU A 212 -13.66 21.37 -15.25
N MET A 213 -12.71 20.99 -14.39
CA MET A 213 -11.85 19.81 -14.59
C MET A 213 -12.67 18.53 -14.75
N THR A 214 -13.72 18.40 -13.93
CA THR A 214 -14.57 17.20 -13.87
C THR A 214 -15.92 17.41 -14.57
N HIS A 215 -16.01 18.43 -15.43
CA HIS A 215 -17.21 18.71 -16.20
C HIS A 215 -17.54 17.53 -17.12
N ARG A 216 -18.82 17.20 -17.29
CA ARG A 216 -19.25 16.02 -18.09
C ARG A 216 -18.78 16.09 -19.54
N GLU A 217 -18.74 17.30 -20.10
CA GLU A 217 -18.29 17.56 -21.47
C GLU A 217 -16.76 17.67 -21.58
N ASN A 218 -16.01 17.63 -20.47
CA ASN A 218 -14.56 17.54 -20.52
C ASN A 218 -14.13 16.10 -20.86
N GLY A 219 -14.30 15.68 -22.12
CA GLY A 219 -13.93 14.33 -22.57
C GLY A 219 -12.44 14.00 -22.40
N ARG A 220 -11.56 15.00 -22.33
CA ARG A 220 -10.13 14.80 -22.06
C ARG A 220 -9.91 14.22 -20.66
N PHE A 221 -10.73 14.60 -19.68
CA PHE A 221 -10.63 14.11 -18.30
C PHE A 221 -10.80 12.58 -18.20
N THR A 222 -11.86 12.05 -18.81
CA THR A 222 -12.16 10.60 -18.80
C THR A 222 -11.22 9.83 -19.71
N ARG A 223 -10.94 10.32 -20.93
CA ARG A 223 -9.98 9.71 -21.85
C ARG A 223 -8.59 9.55 -21.21
N THR A 224 -8.15 10.53 -20.43
CA THR A 224 -6.83 10.48 -19.76
C THR A 224 -6.78 9.34 -18.74
N LEU A 225 -7.76 9.22 -17.84
CA LEU A 225 -7.74 8.15 -16.86
C LEU A 225 -7.88 6.77 -17.52
N VAL A 226 -8.82 6.63 -18.45
CA VAL A 226 -9.03 5.38 -19.20
C VAL A 226 -7.74 4.93 -19.89
N ASN A 227 -7.05 5.85 -20.57
CA ASN A 227 -5.79 5.54 -21.23
C ASN A 227 -4.69 5.09 -20.25
N ARG A 228 -4.60 5.73 -19.07
CA ARG A 228 -3.63 5.36 -18.03
C ARG A 228 -3.94 3.99 -17.41
N ILE A 229 -5.20 3.70 -17.13
CA ILE A 229 -5.63 2.39 -16.61
C ILE A 229 -5.41 1.31 -17.67
N TRP A 230 -5.77 1.57 -18.93
CA TRP A 230 -5.49 0.68 -20.05
C TRP A 230 -3.99 0.39 -20.16
N HIS A 231 -3.14 1.42 -20.18
CA HIS A 231 -1.69 1.25 -20.17
C HIS A 231 -1.22 0.38 -18.99
N ARG A 232 -1.76 0.65 -17.78
CA ARG A 232 -1.40 -0.10 -16.58
C ARG A 232 -1.76 -1.58 -16.66
N MET A 233 -2.81 -1.96 -17.40
CA MET A 233 -3.24 -3.36 -17.55
C MET A 233 -2.66 -4.03 -18.80
N MET A 234 -2.45 -3.28 -19.88
CA MET A 234 -2.10 -3.81 -21.20
C MET A 234 -0.64 -3.59 -21.61
N GLY A 235 0.14 -2.80 -20.86
CA GLY A 235 1.55 -2.52 -21.18
C GLY A 235 1.80 -1.40 -22.19
N ARG A 236 0.78 -0.97 -22.94
CA ARG A 236 0.80 0.25 -23.77
C ARG A 236 -0.55 0.93 -23.71
N GLY A 237 -0.56 2.26 -23.67
CA GLY A 237 -1.78 3.06 -23.75
C GLY A 237 -2.47 2.94 -25.11
N ILE A 238 -3.75 3.31 -25.16
CA ILE A 238 -4.46 3.62 -26.40
C ILE A 238 -3.82 4.82 -27.10
N VAL A 239 -3.48 5.82 -26.31
CA VAL A 239 -2.60 6.93 -26.68
C VAL A 239 -1.25 6.72 -26.01
N HIS A 240 -0.16 6.88 -26.77
CA HIS A 240 1.20 6.77 -26.27
C HIS A 240 2.04 7.94 -26.80
N PRO A 241 2.87 8.60 -25.98
CA PRO A 241 2.98 8.46 -24.51
C PRO A 241 1.69 8.83 -23.75
N VAL A 242 1.49 8.28 -22.56
CA VAL A 242 0.24 8.46 -21.78
C VAL A 242 0.04 9.88 -21.21
N ASP A 243 1.08 10.70 -21.26
CA ASP A 243 1.10 12.10 -20.84
C ASP A 243 1.16 13.08 -22.01
N ALA A 244 0.93 12.58 -23.23
CA ALA A 244 0.79 13.36 -24.45
C ALA A 244 -0.56 13.06 -25.10
N MET A 245 -1.67 13.34 -24.41
CA MET A 245 -3.03 13.01 -24.86
C MET A 245 -3.52 13.82 -26.10
N HIS A 246 -2.60 14.50 -26.79
CA HIS A 246 -2.84 15.11 -28.10
C HIS A 246 -2.35 14.22 -29.25
N THR A 247 -1.54 13.19 -28.97
CA THR A 247 -1.08 12.24 -29.98
C THR A 247 -2.20 11.33 -30.44
N GLU A 248 -2.06 10.81 -31.65
CA GLU A 248 -3.10 9.98 -32.27
C GLU A 248 -3.25 8.64 -31.53
N PRO A 249 -4.48 8.24 -31.14
CA PRO A 249 -4.73 6.93 -30.57
C PRO A 249 -4.61 5.85 -31.66
N TRP A 250 -4.10 4.67 -31.33
CA TRP A 250 -4.14 3.53 -32.27
C TRP A 250 -5.56 3.03 -32.53
N ASN A 251 -6.51 3.37 -31.65
CA ASN A 251 -7.94 3.17 -31.86
C ASN A 251 -8.74 4.25 -31.10
N GLY A 252 -9.21 5.26 -31.83
CA GLY A 252 -9.99 6.37 -31.28
C GLY A 252 -11.34 5.93 -30.73
N ASP A 253 -12.08 5.13 -31.50
CA ASP A 253 -13.43 4.67 -31.15
C ASP A 253 -13.46 3.88 -29.83
N LEU A 254 -12.47 3.02 -29.61
CA LEU A 254 -12.32 2.27 -28.35
C LEU A 254 -12.07 3.21 -27.17
N LEU A 255 -11.20 4.20 -27.35
CA LEU A 255 -10.89 5.17 -26.29
C LEU A 255 -12.11 6.01 -25.94
N ASP A 256 -12.84 6.50 -26.95
CA ASP A 256 -14.06 7.27 -26.75
C ASP A 256 -15.15 6.43 -26.09
N TRP A 257 -15.37 5.21 -26.56
CA TRP A 257 -16.36 4.30 -25.98
C TRP A 257 -16.06 3.98 -24.52
N LEU A 258 -14.82 3.64 -24.18
CA LEU A 258 -14.43 3.37 -22.78
C LEU A 258 -14.52 4.62 -21.90
N ALA A 259 -14.16 5.79 -22.43
CA ALA A 259 -14.24 7.06 -21.70
C ALA A 259 -15.68 7.48 -21.41
N GLU A 260 -16.58 7.23 -22.35
CA GLU A 260 -18.01 7.51 -22.21
C GLU A 260 -18.69 6.50 -21.26
N ASP A 261 -18.45 5.20 -21.45
CA ASP A 261 -18.93 4.14 -20.55
C ASP A 261 -18.48 4.40 -19.10
N PHE A 262 -17.23 4.84 -18.91
CA PHE A 262 -16.72 5.20 -17.59
C PHE A 262 -17.48 6.39 -16.97
N ALA A 263 -17.80 7.43 -17.76
CA ALA A 263 -18.59 8.57 -17.29
C ALA A 263 -20.03 8.17 -16.94
N GLU A 264 -20.69 7.40 -17.80
CA GLU A 264 -22.07 6.94 -17.62
C GLU A 264 -22.23 5.98 -16.43
N ASN A 265 -21.20 5.18 -16.15
CA ASN A 265 -21.19 4.27 -15.00
C ASN A 265 -20.78 4.94 -13.67
N GLY A 266 -20.86 6.26 -13.61
CA GLY A 266 -20.66 7.04 -12.38
C GLY A 266 -19.19 7.18 -11.99
N TYR A 267 -18.28 7.21 -12.98
CA TYR A 267 -16.83 7.38 -12.76
C TYR A 267 -16.22 6.31 -11.83
N ASP A 268 -16.79 5.10 -11.84
CA ASP A 268 -16.39 3.97 -10.99
C ASP A 268 -15.17 3.25 -11.58
N ILE A 269 -14.02 3.39 -10.90
CA ILE A 269 -12.74 2.82 -11.36
C ILE A 269 -12.77 1.29 -11.33
N LYS A 270 -13.40 0.68 -10.33
CA LYS A 270 -13.49 -0.79 -10.26
C LYS A 270 -14.33 -1.34 -11.40
N LYS A 271 -15.42 -0.68 -11.80
CA LYS A 271 -16.19 -1.06 -12.99
C LYS A 271 -15.36 -0.94 -14.27
N LEU A 272 -14.58 0.14 -14.44
CA LEU A 272 -13.66 0.28 -15.57
C LEU A 272 -12.64 -0.87 -15.61
N LEU A 273 -12.02 -1.21 -14.47
CA LEU A 273 -11.09 -2.34 -14.36
C LEU A 273 -11.76 -3.66 -14.70
N ALA A 274 -12.98 -3.90 -14.20
CA ALA A 274 -13.76 -5.09 -14.51
C ALA A 274 -14.10 -5.16 -16.01
N ARG A 275 -14.46 -4.03 -16.62
CA ARG A 275 -14.76 -3.93 -18.07
C ARG A 275 -13.55 -4.33 -18.90
N ILE A 276 -12.37 -3.80 -18.56
CA ILE A 276 -11.12 -4.14 -19.24
C ILE A 276 -10.77 -5.61 -19.00
N ALA A 277 -10.78 -6.09 -17.75
CA ALA A 277 -10.39 -7.45 -17.39
C ALA A 277 -11.31 -8.54 -18.00
N ASN A 278 -12.60 -8.25 -18.16
CA ASN A 278 -13.56 -9.15 -18.81
C ASN A 278 -13.47 -9.15 -20.34
N SER A 279 -12.71 -8.23 -20.95
CA SER A 279 -12.60 -8.15 -22.41
C SER A 279 -11.75 -9.29 -22.99
N ALA A 280 -12.09 -9.71 -24.22
CA ALA A 280 -11.24 -10.63 -24.99
C ALA A 280 -9.83 -10.06 -25.21
N ALA A 281 -9.70 -8.73 -25.31
CA ALA A 281 -8.43 -8.05 -25.47
C ALA A 281 -7.51 -8.24 -24.26
N TYR A 282 -8.04 -8.19 -23.03
CA TYR A 282 -7.24 -8.43 -21.82
C TYR A 282 -6.95 -9.91 -21.61
N GLN A 283 -7.87 -10.80 -22.01
CA GLN A 283 -7.75 -12.24 -21.79
C GLN A 283 -6.94 -12.98 -22.88
N SER A 284 -6.52 -12.27 -23.91
CA SER A 284 -5.71 -12.81 -25.00
C SER A 284 -4.31 -13.22 -24.53
N GLU A 285 -3.58 -13.92 -25.39
CA GLU A 285 -2.16 -14.18 -25.14
C GLU A 285 -1.35 -12.89 -25.12
N THR A 286 -0.25 -12.92 -24.36
CA THR A 286 0.71 -11.81 -24.29
C THR A 286 1.38 -11.65 -25.63
N ALA A 287 1.37 -10.45 -26.18
CA ALA A 287 2.05 -10.13 -27.42
C ALA A 287 3.55 -9.88 -27.16
N PRO A 288 4.40 -10.04 -28.20
CA PRO A 288 5.79 -9.57 -28.16
C PRO A 288 5.85 -8.07 -27.81
N THR A 289 6.90 -7.69 -27.08
CA THR A 289 7.16 -6.28 -26.77
C THR A 289 7.36 -5.49 -28.06
N PRO A 290 6.60 -4.39 -28.27
CA PRO A 290 6.77 -3.54 -29.43
C PRO A 290 8.16 -2.90 -29.47
N THR A 291 8.68 -2.66 -30.66
CA THR A 291 9.90 -1.85 -30.84
C THR A 291 9.63 -0.37 -30.53
N GLU A 292 10.68 0.43 -30.31
CA GLU A 292 10.52 1.88 -30.12
C GLU A 292 9.83 2.55 -31.31
N ASP A 293 10.14 2.10 -32.53
CA ASP A 293 9.48 2.59 -33.74
C ASP A 293 7.99 2.24 -33.76
N GLU A 294 7.63 0.99 -33.43
CA GLU A 294 6.22 0.55 -33.33
C GLU A 294 5.47 1.27 -32.21
N LEU A 295 6.14 1.78 -31.17
CA LEU A 295 5.49 2.55 -30.11
C LEU A 295 5.05 3.93 -30.58
N VAL A 296 5.82 4.53 -31.51
CA VAL A 296 5.61 5.88 -32.03
C VAL A 296 4.68 5.87 -33.25
N ASP A 297 4.89 4.95 -34.19
CA ASP A 297 4.13 4.89 -35.44
C ASP A 297 3.80 3.43 -35.84
N GLY A 298 2.68 3.23 -36.52
CA GLY A 298 2.27 1.90 -37.02
C GLY A 298 1.86 0.89 -35.93
N PHE A 299 1.64 1.31 -34.68
CA PHE A 299 1.24 0.40 -33.62
C PHE A 299 -0.07 -0.32 -33.94
N THR A 300 -0.05 -1.66 -33.92
CA THR A 300 -1.25 -2.49 -33.99
C THR A 300 -1.38 -3.33 -32.73
N TYR A 301 -2.55 -3.28 -32.10
CA TYR A 301 -2.81 -4.09 -30.91
C TYR A 301 -2.89 -5.58 -31.25
N ARG A 302 -1.98 -6.37 -30.69
CA ARG A 302 -1.89 -7.84 -30.85
C ARG A 302 -2.25 -8.60 -29.58
N GLY A 303 -2.46 -7.90 -28.47
CA GLY A 303 -2.60 -8.45 -27.12
C GLY A 303 -1.88 -7.57 -26.11
N PRO A 304 -2.02 -7.86 -24.80
CA PRO A 304 -1.29 -7.17 -23.76
C PRO A 304 0.21 -7.44 -23.89
N VAL A 305 1.03 -6.47 -23.53
CA VAL A 305 2.49 -6.57 -23.54
C VAL A 305 2.97 -6.98 -22.15
N ALA A 306 4.01 -7.83 -22.11
CA ALA A 306 4.64 -8.21 -20.86
C ALA A 306 5.20 -6.98 -20.14
N ARG A 307 4.84 -6.81 -18.87
CA ARG A 307 5.32 -5.71 -18.01
C ARG A 307 6.15 -6.24 -16.87
N ARG A 308 7.16 -5.51 -16.45
CA ARG A 308 7.87 -5.84 -15.20
C ARG A 308 6.94 -5.68 -14.00
N LEU A 309 7.12 -6.54 -13.01
CA LEU A 309 6.59 -6.30 -11.68
C LEU A 309 7.14 -4.96 -11.18
N THR A 310 6.24 -4.12 -10.70
CA THR A 310 6.66 -2.94 -9.92
C THR A 310 7.45 -3.38 -8.69
N ALA A 311 8.31 -2.50 -8.18
CA ALA A 311 9.03 -2.72 -6.92
C ALA A 311 8.10 -3.22 -5.81
N GLU A 312 6.91 -2.63 -5.68
CA GLU A 312 5.92 -3.03 -4.70
C GLU A 312 5.40 -4.46 -4.94
N GLN A 313 5.00 -4.82 -6.16
CA GLN A 313 4.58 -6.18 -6.49
C GLN A 313 5.69 -7.21 -6.28
N PHE A 314 6.93 -6.89 -6.68
CA PHE A 314 8.08 -7.78 -6.52
C PHE A 314 8.35 -8.06 -5.04
N ILE A 315 8.40 -7.01 -4.21
CA ILE A 315 8.64 -7.18 -2.77
C ILE A 315 7.48 -7.88 -2.07
N ASP A 316 6.23 -7.56 -2.42
CA ASP A 316 5.06 -8.24 -1.87
C ASP A 316 5.07 -9.73 -2.21
N ALA A 317 5.45 -10.08 -3.44
CA ALA A 317 5.62 -11.47 -3.87
C ALA A 317 6.73 -12.18 -3.10
N VAL A 318 7.89 -11.53 -2.93
CA VAL A 318 9.00 -12.07 -2.10
C VAL A 318 8.56 -12.29 -0.66
N TRP A 319 7.91 -11.31 -0.03
CA TRP A 319 7.41 -11.42 1.34
C TRP A 319 6.38 -12.52 1.50
N THR A 320 5.50 -12.70 0.50
CA THR A 320 4.49 -13.75 0.48
C THR A 320 5.15 -15.13 0.43
N LEU A 321 6.10 -15.32 -0.48
CA LEU A 321 6.81 -16.60 -0.66
C LEU A 321 7.66 -16.94 0.57
N THR A 322 8.33 -15.94 1.16
CA THR A 322 9.26 -16.11 2.29
C THR A 322 8.59 -16.00 3.66
N LYS A 323 7.32 -15.59 3.73
CA LYS A 323 6.62 -15.23 4.97
C LYS A 323 7.36 -14.18 5.80
N THR A 324 7.95 -13.17 5.13
CA THR A 324 8.78 -12.11 5.78
C THR A 324 8.14 -10.72 5.74
N HIS A 325 6.81 -10.64 5.64
CA HIS A 325 6.10 -9.36 5.69
C HIS A 325 6.48 -8.54 6.93
N PRO A 326 6.59 -7.21 6.81
CA PRO A 326 6.70 -6.34 7.97
C PRO A 326 5.52 -6.54 8.92
N VAL A 327 5.77 -6.40 10.22
CA VAL A 327 4.72 -6.50 11.24
C VAL A 327 3.85 -5.25 11.26
N THR A 328 4.45 -4.07 11.07
CA THR A 328 3.76 -2.78 11.14
C THR A 328 3.94 -1.97 9.85
N PRO A 329 2.86 -1.36 9.31
CA PRO A 329 2.97 -0.41 8.21
C PRO A 329 3.53 0.93 8.72
N THR A 330 4.21 1.68 7.84
CA THR A 330 4.50 3.10 8.11
C THR A 330 3.24 3.94 7.98
N ALA A 331 2.37 3.60 7.03
CA ALA A 331 1.11 4.29 6.81
C ALA A 331 0.15 4.11 7.99
N LYS A 332 -0.39 5.21 8.50
CA LYS A 332 -1.45 5.22 9.53
C LYS A 332 -2.82 5.02 8.85
N VAL A 333 -3.12 3.78 8.46
CA VAL A 333 -4.35 3.43 7.71
C VAL A 333 -5.12 2.28 8.35
N THR A 334 -6.43 2.26 8.12
CA THR A 334 -7.34 1.19 8.54
C THR A 334 -7.41 0.10 7.46
N ARG A 335 -6.84 -1.08 7.74
CA ARG A 335 -6.54 -2.17 6.78
C ARG A 335 -7.51 -3.36 6.86
N TYR A 336 -8.76 -3.09 7.20
CA TYR A 336 -9.85 -4.06 7.15
C TYR A 336 -11.13 -3.38 6.67
N LYS A 337 -12.12 -4.21 6.32
CA LYS A 337 -13.45 -3.74 5.93
C LYS A 337 -14.22 -3.33 7.17
N VAL A 338 -14.61 -2.06 7.22
CA VAL A 338 -15.50 -1.53 8.26
C VAL A 338 -16.91 -1.61 7.68
N GLU A 339 -17.80 -2.39 8.30
CA GLU A 339 -19.19 -2.49 7.88
C GLU A 339 -19.89 -1.12 7.95
N PRO A 340 -20.70 -0.74 6.95
CA PRO A 340 -21.45 0.52 6.97
C PRO A 340 -22.26 0.68 8.27
N GLY A 341 -22.19 1.86 8.89
CA GLY A 341 -22.89 2.16 10.15
C GLY A 341 -22.15 1.75 11.43
N LYS A 342 -20.99 1.08 11.33
CA LYS A 342 -20.08 0.87 12.47
C LYS A 342 -18.90 1.83 12.39
N PHE A 343 -19.10 3.08 12.78
CA PHE A 343 -17.96 3.99 12.95
C PHE A 343 -17.00 3.46 14.01
N LEU A 344 -15.71 3.57 13.71
CA LEU A 344 -14.61 3.45 14.64
C LEU A 344 -14.61 4.68 15.58
N ASP A 345 -15.47 4.66 16.58
CA ASP A 345 -15.10 5.17 17.90
C ASP A 345 -14.69 3.95 18.73
N VAL A 346 -13.52 3.35 18.41
CA VAL A 346 -12.90 2.43 19.38
C VAL A 346 -12.35 3.31 20.48
N GLU A 347 -13.22 3.62 21.43
CA GLU A 347 -12.86 4.22 22.70
C GLU A 347 -11.92 3.24 23.42
N LEU A 348 -10.68 3.69 23.65
CA LEU A 348 -9.72 2.91 24.42
C LEU A 348 -10.07 3.05 25.89
N THR A 349 -10.41 1.94 26.52
CA THR A 349 -10.84 1.90 27.92
C THR A 349 -9.75 1.34 28.84
N GLY A 350 -8.69 0.76 28.27
CA GLY A 350 -7.57 0.18 29.00
C GLY A 350 -6.79 1.20 29.84
N LYS A 351 -6.26 0.72 30.95
CA LYS A 351 -5.43 1.47 31.88
C LYS A 351 -4.11 0.74 32.04
N TRP A 352 -3.03 1.50 32.14
CA TRP A 352 -1.72 0.94 32.46
C TRP A 352 -1.72 0.35 33.87
N VAL A 353 -1.21 -0.87 34.03
CA VAL A 353 -1.20 -1.60 35.30
C VAL A 353 0.16 -2.20 35.61
N TRP A 354 0.49 -2.30 36.90
CA TRP A 354 1.67 -3.02 37.39
C TRP A 354 1.44 -3.61 38.79
N SER A 355 2.46 -4.25 39.36
CA SER A 355 2.48 -4.68 40.76
C SER A 355 2.38 -3.46 41.72
N PRO A 356 1.68 -3.58 42.87
CA PRO A 356 1.54 -2.53 43.87
C PRO A 356 2.72 -2.43 44.86
N THR A 357 3.79 -3.24 44.70
CA THR A 357 4.81 -3.41 45.75
C THR A 357 5.79 -2.24 45.86
N GLU A 358 6.56 -1.95 44.80
CA GLU A 358 7.63 -0.95 44.81
C GLU A 358 7.51 -0.14 43.50
N TRP A 359 7.67 1.18 43.60
CA TRP A 359 7.55 2.07 42.45
C TRP A 359 8.68 3.11 42.44
N PRO A 360 9.46 3.25 41.36
CA PRO A 360 9.38 2.46 40.11
C PRO A 360 9.80 0.98 40.32
N PRO A 361 9.38 0.05 39.44
CA PRO A 361 9.80 -1.34 39.48
C PRO A 361 11.33 -1.50 39.40
N LYS A 362 11.85 -2.58 40.00
CA LYS A 362 13.29 -2.88 39.91
C LYS A 362 13.68 -3.22 38.47
N ALA A 363 14.93 -2.91 38.11
CA ALA A 363 15.52 -3.37 36.87
C ALA A 363 15.46 -4.90 36.76
N GLY A 364 15.02 -5.42 35.62
CA GLY A 364 14.88 -6.85 35.38
C GLY A 364 13.70 -7.52 36.10
N GLU A 365 12.84 -6.76 36.79
CA GLU A 365 11.63 -7.32 37.40
C GLU A 365 10.72 -7.92 36.33
N ALA A 366 10.21 -9.13 36.60
CA ALA A 366 9.24 -9.80 35.76
C ALA A 366 8.07 -10.29 36.61
N ILE A 367 6.85 -10.04 36.14
CA ILE A 367 5.61 -10.42 36.82
C ILE A 367 4.64 -11.09 35.86
N SER A 368 3.75 -11.91 36.42
CA SER A 368 2.59 -12.44 35.71
C SER A 368 1.39 -11.57 36.02
N ILE A 369 0.68 -11.11 34.99
CA ILE A 369 -0.58 -10.35 35.09
C ILE A 369 -1.68 -11.15 34.39
N ARG A 370 -2.84 -11.36 35.01
CA ARG A 370 -3.91 -12.17 34.43
C ARG A 370 -5.32 -11.61 34.60
N LYS A 371 -6.21 -12.09 33.73
CA LYS A 371 -7.67 -11.98 33.84
C LYS A 371 -8.32 -13.30 33.46
N ILE A 372 -9.37 -13.67 34.18
CA ILE A 372 -10.28 -14.73 33.77
C ILE A 372 -11.51 -14.08 33.13
N VAL A 373 -11.85 -14.52 31.92
CA VAL A 373 -13.01 -14.07 31.15
C VAL A 373 -13.88 -15.28 30.85
N THR A 374 -15.17 -15.17 31.12
CA THR A 374 -16.14 -16.22 30.81
C THR A 374 -16.90 -15.86 29.55
N LEU A 375 -16.97 -16.80 28.60
CA LEU A 375 -17.69 -16.63 27.33
C LEU A 375 -18.85 -17.62 27.25
N ASP A 376 -20.02 -17.17 26.80
CA ASP A 376 -21.21 -18.01 26.65
C ASP A 376 -21.10 -19.01 25.49
N GLU A 377 -20.33 -18.64 24.46
CA GLU A 377 -20.03 -19.44 23.28
C GLU A 377 -18.54 -19.33 22.90
N ALA A 378 -18.08 -20.18 21.97
CA ALA A 378 -16.77 -20.00 21.36
C ALA A 378 -16.82 -18.76 20.45
N PRO A 379 -15.84 -17.84 20.53
CA PRO A 379 -15.96 -16.57 19.86
C PRO A 379 -15.86 -16.71 18.34
N LYS A 380 -16.64 -15.90 17.63
CA LYS A 380 -16.60 -15.82 16.16
C LYS A 380 -15.45 -14.93 15.70
N GLN A 381 -15.13 -13.91 16.49
CA GLN A 381 -14.00 -13.00 16.35
C GLN A 381 -13.46 -12.60 17.73
N ALA A 382 -12.14 -12.49 17.85
CA ALA A 382 -11.53 -11.94 19.06
C ALA A 382 -10.22 -11.23 18.71
N ARG A 383 -10.13 -9.95 19.01
CA ARG A 383 -9.02 -9.08 18.63
C ARG A 383 -8.45 -8.43 19.87
N ALA A 384 -7.13 -8.44 20.00
CA ALA A 384 -6.46 -7.87 21.15
C ALA A 384 -5.25 -7.03 20.74
N VAL A 385 -4.93 -6.05 21.58
CA VAL A 385 -3.66 -5.34 21.56
C VAL A 385 -3.01 -5.47 22.92
N VAL A 386 -1.69 -5.52 22.93
CA VAL A 386 -0.90 -5.53 24.16
C VAL A 386 0.42 -4.81 23.94
N THR A 387 0.82 -4.08 24.97
CA THR A 387 2.16 -3.50 25.07
C THR A 387 2.57 -3.45 26.53
N VAL A 388 3.87 -3.53 26.77
CA VAL A 388 4.46 -3.44 28.10
C VAL A 388 5.78 -2.71 27.96
N ASP A 389 5.96 -1.66 28.75
CA ASP A 389 7.28 -1.05 28.95
C ASP A 389 8.04 -1.94 29.94
N ASN A 390 8.95 -2.84 29.54
CA ASN A 390 9.66 -2.89 28.25
C ASN A 390 9.32 -4.07 27.33
N SER A 391 8.93 -5.24 27.88
CA SER A 391 8.65 -6.40 27.04
C SER A 391 7.57 -7.30 27.65
N TYR A 392 6.96 -8.14 26.81
CA TYR A 392 5.93 -9.07 27.26
C TYR A 392 5.89 -10.39 26.50
N GLU A 393 5.23 -11.36 27.12
CA GLU A 393 4.70 -12.55 26.45
C GLU A 393 3.20 -12.66 26.77
N LEU A 394 2.37 -12.77 25.74
CA LEU A 394 0.93 -12.97 25.85
C LEU A 394 0.60 -14.46 25.73
N TRP A 395 -0.21 -14.95 26.67
CA TRP A 395 -0.66 -16.33 26.75
C TRP A 395 -2.17 -16.36 26.95
N VAL A 396 -2.83 -17.28 26.26
CA VAL A 396 -4.26 -17.54 26.43
C VAL A 396 -4.47 -19.04 26.63
N ASN A 397 -5.11 -19.41 27.75
CA ASN A 397 -5.36 -20.80 28.12
C ASN A 397 -4.10 -21.69 28.10
N GLY A 398 -2.96 -21.12 28.52
CA GLY A 398 -1.66 -21.82 28.56
C GLY A 398 -0.98 -21.99 27.20
N LYS A 399 -1.55 -21.44 26.11
CA LYS A 399 -0.90 -21.37 24.80
C LYS A 399 -0.30 -19.98 24.57
N LYS A 400 0.92 -19.92 24.06
CA LYS A 400 1.57 -18.66 23.71
C LYS A 400 0.89 -18.06 22.49
N VAL A 401 0.46 -16.81 22.61
CA VAL A 401 -0.11 -16.02 21.51
C VAL A 401 1.01 -15.23 20.82
N GLY A 402 1.89 -14.57 21.58
CA GLY A 402 2.98 -13.76 21.04
C GLY A 402 3.78 -13.05 22.13
N GLY A 403 4.64 -12.11 21.73
CA GLY A 403 5.44 -11.29 22.63
C GLY A 403 6.35 -10.34 21.86
N ASP A 404 6.70 -9.21 22.48
CA ASP A 404 7.54 -8.17 21.89
C ASP A 404 8.40 -7.50 22.99
N GLY A 405 9.46 -6.81 22.59
CA GLY A 405 10.34 -6.02 23.45
C GLY A 405 10.48 -4.54 23.07
N ASP A 406 9.72 -4.06 22.09
CA ASP A 406 9.55 -2.63 21.82
C ASP A 406 8.13 -2.18 22.17
N TRP A 407 8.01 -1.43 23.27
CA TRP A 407 6.71 -1.01 23.81
C TRP A 407 6.05 0.13 23.00
N MET A 408 6.82 0.84 22.19
CA MET A 408 6.30 1.92 21.34
C MET A 408 5.57 1.38 20.11
N THR A 409 5.84 0.13 19.73
CA THR A 409 5.10 -0.61 18.70
C THR A 409 3.98 -1.43 19.32
N ILE A 410 2.73 -1.14 18.94
CA ILE A 410 1.59 -1.94 19.38
C ILE A 410 1.44 -3.16 18.49
N ALA A 411 1.60 -4.34 19.08
CA ALA A 411 1.22 -5.58 18.44
C ALA A 411 -0.28 -5.86 18.63
N ALA A 412 -0.89 -6.45 17.60
CA ALA A 412 -2.27 -6.88 17.59
C ALA A 412 -2.35 -8.39 17.37
N PHE A 413 -3.32 -9.06 17.99
CA PHE A 413 -3.45 -10.51 18.00
C PHE A 413 -4.89 -10.95 17.74
N ASP A 414 -5.07 -11.95 16.86
CA ASP A 414 -6.31 -12.71 16.77
C ASP A 414 -6.33 -13.77 17.87
N LEU A 415 -7.24 -13.58 18.83
CA LEU A 415 -7.43 -14.49 19.95
C LEU A 415 -8.47 -15.58 19.68
N LYS A 416 -9.16 -15.56 18.52
CA LYS A 416 -10.28 -16.46 18.22
C LYS A 416 -9.90 -17.92 18.43
N GLY A 417 -8.76 -18.35 17.86
CA GLY A 417 -8.27 -19.73 17.95
C GLY A 417 -7.74 -20.15 19.32
N PHE A 418 -7.61 -19.21 20.26
CA PHE A 418 -7.08 -19.45 21.60
C PHE A 418 -8.17 -19.49 22.68
N LEU A 419 -9.33 -18.93 22.39
CA LEU A 419 -10.48 -18.83 23.29
C LEU A 419 -11.47 -19.98 23.07
N ARG A 420 -12.27 -20.27 24.09
CA ARG A 420 -13.30 -21.33 24.08
C ARG A 420 -14.54 -20.90 24.87
N LYS A 421 -15.66 -21.61 24.69
CA LYS A 421 -16.81 -21.48 25.59
C LYS A 421 -16.41 -21.75 27.05
N GLY A 422 -16.95 -20.97 27.97
CA GLY A 422 -16.65 -21.03 29.40
C GLY A 422 -15.46 -20.15 29.81
N ALA A 423 -14.75 -20.56 30.86
CA ALA A 423 -13.66 -19.76 31.42
C ALA A 423 -12.39 -19.80 30.56
N ASN A 424 -11.85 -18.62 30.28
CA ASN A 424 -10.61 -18.38 29.55
C ASN A 424 -9.65 -17.56 30.41
N GLN A 425 -8.39 -17.99 30.46
CA GLN A 425 -7.34 -17.21 31.10
C GLN A 425 -6.57 -16.42 30.05
N ILE A 426 -6.50 -15.10 30.23
CA ILE A 426 -5.56 -14.22 29.54
C ILE A 426 -4.43 -13.91 30.53
N LEU A 427 -3.19 -14.17 30.13
CA LEU A 427 -2.01 -14.03 30.95
C LEU A 427 -0.94 -13.25 30.19
N ILE A 428 -0.40 -12.21 30.81
CA ILE A 428 0.69 -11.39 30.30
C ILE A 428 1.88 -11.60 31.24
N VAL A 429 2.98 -12.12 30.72
CA VAL A 429 4.26 -12.12 31.41
C VAL A 429 4.93 -10.81 31.05
N ALA A 430 4.93 -9.85 31.98
CA ALA A 430 5.40 -8.50 31.78
C ALA A 430 6.80 -8.33 32.40
N ARG A 431 7.74 -7.70 31.67
CA ARG A 431 9.13 -7.56 32.11
C ARG A 431 9.61 -6.11 31.97
N ASN A 432 10.18 -5.60 33.05
CA ASN A 432 10.88 -4.33 33.07
C ASN A 432 12.35 -4.53 32.63
N GLY A 433 12.78 -3.78 31.62
CA GLY A 433 14.14 -3.77 31.08
C GLY A 433 14.92 -2.52 31.51
N GLY A 434 16.24 -2.62 31.63
CA GLY A 434 17.11 -1.49 31.98
C GLY A 434 18.21 -1.86 32.98
N ASN A 435 19.14 -0.92 33.22
CA ASN A 435 20.28 -1.10 34.15
C ASN A 435 20.04 -0.48 35.55
N GLY A 436 18.85 0.07 35.80
CA GLY A 436 18.44 0.67 37.07
C GLY A 436 16.91 0.82 37.15
N PRO A 437 16.32 1.15 38.32
CA PRO A 437 14.87 1.28 38.47
C PRO A 437 14.28 2.32 37.52
N ASN A 438 13.31 1.91 36.72
CA ASN A 438 12.66 2.71 35.68
C ASN A 438 11.15 2.40 35.64
N ALA A 439 10.37 3.34 35.11
CA ALA A 439 8.92 3.18 35.04
C ALA A 439 8.57 2.05 34.05
N ALA A 440 7.74 1.11 34.50
CA ALA A 440 7.27 -0.02 33.71
C ALA A 440 5.79 -0.26 34.02
N ALA A 441 5.01 -0.51 32.97
CA ALA A 441 3.60 -0.82 33.10
C ALA A 441 3.14 -1.67 31.92
N ALA A 442 2.04 -2.40 32.11
CA ALA A 442 1.41 -3.21 31.08
C ALA A 442 0.06 -2.61 30.66
N TYR A 443 -0.21 -2.65 29.37
CA TYR A 443 -1.49 -2.33 28.76
C TYR A 443 -1.96 -3.50 27.90
N PHE A 444 -3.21 -3.87 28.06
CA PHE A 444 -3.90 -4.83 27.21
C PHE A 444 -5.34 -4.38 27.00
N GLU A 445 -5.85 -4.57 25.80
CA GLU A 445 -7.26 -4.39 25.50
C GLU A 445 -7.70 -5.35 24.40
N ALA A 446 -8.91 -5.90 24.51
CA ALA A 446 -9.49 -6.83 23.56
C ALA A 446 -10.98 -6.59 23.32
N ASP A 447 -11.42 -6.94 22.12
CA ASP A 447 -12.82 -7.09 21.72
C ASP A 447 -13.07 -8.58 21.43
N ILE A 448 -14.03 -9.19 22.12
CA ILE A 448 -14.40 -10.60 21.94
C ILE A 448 -15.89 -10.62 21.63
N ASP A 449 -16.26 -10.69 20.34
CA ASP A 449 -17.65 -10.59 19.87
C ASP A 449 -18.44 -9.39 20.46
N GLY A 450 -17.79 -8.25 20.67
CA GLY A 450 -18.38 -7.04 21.28
C GLY A 450 -18.14 -6.93 22.80
N GLN A 451 -17.72 -8.01 23.47
CA GLN A 451 -17.33 -7.96 24.87
C GLN A 451 -15.94 -7.34 25.01
N ARG A 452 -15.87 -6.18 25.67
CA ARG A 452 -14.61 -5.47 25.93
C ARG A 452 -13.90 -6.04 27.15
N VAL A 453 -12.61 -6.36 26.98
CA VAL A 453 -11.72 -6.79 28.06
C VAL A 453 -10.49 -5.91 28.04
N ALA A 454 -10.38 -5.00 29.01
CA ALA A 454 -9.26 -4.08 29.10
C ALA A 454 -8.56 -4.19 30.45
N THR A 455 -7.27 -3.87 30.47
CA THR A 455 -6.47 -3.77 31.70
C THR A 455 -7.03 -2.68 32.59
N ASP A 456 -7.29 -3.02 33.86
CA ASP A 456 -7.83 -2.14 34.87
C ASP A 456 -7.50 -2.69 36.28
N GLY A 457 -8.03 -2.06 37.34
CA GLY A 457 -7.81 -2.49 38.73
C GLY A 457 -8.41 -3.85 39.12
N THR A 458 -9.14 -4.51 38.21
CA THR A 458 -9.72 -5.85 38.44
C THR A 458 -8.81 -6.98 37.99
N TRP A 459 -7.70 -6.67 37.31
CA TRP A 459 -6.69 -7.65 36.93
C TRP A 459 -5.87 -8.09 38.15
N GLN A 460 -5.29 -9.29 38.04
CA GLN A 460 -4.52 -9.89 39.11
C GLN A 460 -3.05 -10.02 38.70
N TRP A 461 -2.14 -10.06 39.67
CA TRP A 461 -0.72 -10.31 39.43
C TRP A 461 -0.10 -11.29 40.41
N SER A 462 1.07 -11.84 40.06
CA SER A 462 1.95 -12.62 40.94
C SER A 462 3.41 -12.46 40.50
N LYS A 463 4.36 -12.63 41.43
CA LYS A 463 5.79 -12.75 41.13
C LYS A 463 6.14 -14.09 40.49
N THR A 464 5.27 -15.08 40.61
CA THR A 464 5.48 -16.39 40.03
C THR A 464 5.34 -16.30 38.50
N LEU A 465 6.33 -16.83 37.78
CA LEU A 465 6.32 -16.88 36.32
C LEU A 465 5.98 -18.28 35.82
N PRO A 466 5.32 -18.42 34.66
CA PRO A 466 5.17 -19.70 34.01
C PRO A 466 6.49 -20.20 33.43
N ASP A 467 6.59 -21.50 33.17
CA ASP A 467 7.68 -22.11 32.41
C ASP A 467 7.64 -21.73 30.92
N LYS A 468 8.61 -22.22 30.14
CA LYS A 468 8.69 -21.98 28.69
C LYS A 468 7.48 -22.49 27.89
N ARG A 469 6.59 -23.28 28.52
CA ARG A 469 5.35 -23.83 27.94
C ARG A 469 4.10 -23.14 28.50
N GLY A 470 4.26 -22.05 29.25
CA GLY A 470 3.13 -21.30 29.81
C GLY A 470 2.49 -21.95 31.04
N LYS A 471 3.12 -22.98 31.62
CA LYS A 471 2.59 -23.69 32.79
C LYS A 471 3.28 -23.23 34.07
N PHE A 472 2.49 -23.01 35.11
CA PHE A 472 3.02 -22.78 36.45
C PHE A 472 3.39 -24.12 37.09
N ALA A 473 4.59 -24.21 37.67
CA ALA A 473 5.09 -25.42 38.31
C ALA A 473 4.21 -25.90 39.49
N LYS A 474 3.54 -24.95 40.16
CA LYS A 474 2.51 -25.20 41.18
C LYS A 474 1.35 -24.24 40.96
N LYS A 475 0.18 -24.56 41.50
CA LYS A 475 -0.97 -23.64 41.50
C LYS A 475 -0.53 -22.34 42.19
N VAL A 476 -0.63 -21.23 41.48
CA VAL A 476 -0.33 -19.90 42.03
C VAL A 476 -1.51 -19.48 42.90
N GLU A 477 -1.32 -19.45 44.22
CA GLU A 477 -2.36 -19.13 45.20
C GLU A 477 -2.35 -17.64 45.61
N ASP A 478 -1.26 -16.93 45.34
CA ASP A 478 -0.95 -15.57 45.78
C ASP A 478 -1.28 -14.49 44.72
N TRP A 479 -2.44 -14.58 44.08
CA TRP A 479 -2.85 -13.57 43.10
C TRP A 479 -3.28 -12.27 43.79
N GLY A 480 -2.40 -11.27 43.81
CA GLY A 480 -2.70 -9.92 44.27
C GLY A 480 -3.49 -9.13 43.22
N LYS A 481 -4.10 -8.00 43.61
CA LYS A 481 -4.68 -7.04 42.66
C LYS A 481 -3.58 -6.15 42.08
N VAL A 482 -3.63 -5.88 40.78
CA VAL A 482 -2.73 -4.89 40.15
C VAL A 482 -3.05 -3.48 40.65
N LYS A 483 -2.07 -2.58 40.54
CA LYS A 483 -2.26 -1.14 40.71
C LYS A 483 -2.38 -0.49 39.34
N VAL A 484 -3.37 0.39 39.16
CA VAL A 484 -3.44 1.27 37.99
C VAL A 484 -2.36 2.34 38.12
N ILE A 485 -1.56 2.47 37.08
CA ILE A 485 -0.46 3.42 36.99
C ILE A 485 -0.88 4.58 36.08
N ALA A 486 -0.78 5.81 36.60
CA ALA A 486 -0.94 7.01 35.78
C ALA A 486 0.38 7.33 35.07
N GLY A 487 0.31 7.73 33.81
CA GLY A 487 1.48 8.20 33.05
C GLY A 487 1.16 8.57 31.60
N GLY A 488 2.18 9.03 30.88
CA GLY A 488 2.07 9.59 29.52
C GLY A 488 2.06 8.57 28.38
N TRP A 489 2.24 7.27 28.64
CA TRP A 489 2.39 6.24 27.59
C TRP A 489 1.24 6.22 26.58
N MET A 490 -0.01 6.46 27.02
CA MET A 490 -1.17 6.46 26.11
C MET A 490 -1.05 7.50 24.99
N ALA A 491 -0.40 8.65 25.22
CA ALA A 491 -0.19 9.65 24.18
C ALA A 491 0.68 9.12 23.02
N GLN A 492 1.54 8.14 23.28
CA GLN A 492 2.42 7.54 22.28
C GLN A 492 1.78 6.33 21.60
N VAL A 493 1.00 5.53 22.33
CA VAL A 493 0.52 4.24 21.82
C VAL A 493 -0.95 4.22 21.41
N ALA A 494 -1.75 5.24 21.74
CA ALA A 494 -3.20 5.22 21.50
C ALA A 494 -3.57 5.01 20.02
N ASP A 495 -2.87 5.67 19.09
CA ASP A 495 -3.09 5.47 17.66
C ASP A 495 -2.84 4.00 17.26
N GLY A 496 -1.73 3.42 17.73
CA GLY A 496 -1.36 2.03 17.49
C GLY A 496 -2.35 1.05 18.12
N ALA A 497 -2.85 1.33 19.32
CA ALA A 497 -3.83 0.50 20.01
C ALA A 497 -5.20 0.53 19.33
N ARG A 498 -5.68 1.70 18.91
CA ARG A 498 -6.89 1.81 18.08
C ARG A 498 -6.72 1.06 16.78
N ALA A 499 -5.62 1.30 16.06
CA ALA A 499 -5.33 0.63 14.81
C ALA A 499 -5.21 -0.89 14.97
N GLY A 500 -4.54 -1.37 16.03
CA GLY A 500 -4.36 -2.79 16.30
C GLY A 500 -5.67 -3.49 16.60
N LEU A 501 -6.49 -2.92 17.50
CA LEU A 501 -7.84 -3.42 17.78
C LEU A 501 -8.71 -3.42 16.53
N ALA A 502 -8.56 -2.40 15.69
CA ALA A 502 -9.26 -2.27 14.44
C ALA A 502 -8.83 -3.39 13.46
N ASN A 503 -7.52 -3.62 13.29
CA ASN A 503 -6.91 -4.33 12.16
C ASN A 503 -6.50 -5.81 12.40
N VAL A 504 -6.99 -6.52 13.44
CA VAL A 504 -6.49 -7.88 13.78
C VAL A 504 -6.58 -8.93 12.65
N ASN A 505 -7.49 -8.78 11.69
CA ASN A 505 -7.61 -9.64 10.50
C ASN A 505 -7.16 -8.94 9.21
N ALA A 506 -6.34 -7.89 9.32
CA ALA A 506 -5.83 -7.20 8.16
C ALA A 506 -4.94 -8.14 7.34
N PRO A 507 -4.95 -8.03 5.99
CA PRO A 507 -3.97 -8.70 5.15
C PRO A 507 -2.53 -8.38 5.58
N PRO A 508 -1.54 -9.22 5.22
CA PRO A 508 -0.13 -8.95 5.47
C PRO A 508 0.28 -7.55 4.99
N VAL A 509 1.20 -6.88 5.69
CA VAL A 509 1.65 -5.52 5.31
C VAL A 509 2.23 -5.52 3.89
N ARG A 510 1.79 -4.54 3.09
CA ARG A 510 2.18 -4.36 1.69
C ARG A 510 3.28 -3.31 1.54
N ALA A 511 4.10 -3.46 0.50
CA ALA A 511 5.24 -2.59 0.21
C ALA A 511 4.81 -1.13 -0.05
N SER A 512 3.59 -0.92 -0.56
CA SER A 512 2.99 0.40 -0.75
C SER A 512 2.73 1.16 0.56
N LEU A 513 2.73 0.47 1.71
CA LEU A 513 2.46 1.03 3.04
C LEU A 513 3.72 1.32 3.86
N VAL A 514 4.90 1.05 3.32
CA VAL A 514 6.19 1.27 3.99
C VAL A 514 7.06 2.27 3.21
N LYS A 515 8.03 2.84 3.92
CA LYS A 515 9.08 3.68 3.33
C LYS A 515 9.87 2.89 2.29
N SER A 516 10.25 3.55 1.20
CA SER A 516 11.12 2.96 0.20
C SER A 516 12.51 2.73 0.77
N ASP A 517 12.99 1.49 0.72
CA ASP A 517 14.38 1.12 0.95
C ASP A 517 15.21 1.16 -0.36
N LEU A 518 16.48 0.74 -0.29
CA LEU A 518 17.38 0.73 -1.45
C LEU A 518 16.95 -0.27 -2.53
N LEU A 519 16.47 -1.45 -2.13
CA LEU A 519 16.04 -2.48 -3.08
C LEU A 519 14.79 -2.03 -3.85
N MET A 520 13.82 -1.42 -3.17
CA MET A 520 12.65 -0.86 -3.86
C MET A 520 13.04 0.24 -4.85
N ARG A 521 14.04 1.07 -4.53
CA ARG A 521 14.53 2.13 -5.43
C ARG A 521 15.24 1.55 -6.65
N SER A 522 16.09 0.54 -6.48
CA SER A 522 16.75 -0.13 -7.61
C SER A 522 15.77 -0.90 -8.49
N LEU A 523 14.68 -1.42 -7.90
CA LEU A 523 13.53 -1.98 -8.62
C LEU A 523 12.61 -0.92 -9.25
N GLY A 524 12.97 0.37 -9.20
CA GLY A 524 12.27 1.43 -9.92
C GLY A 524 11.14 2.13 -9.15
N ARG A 525 11.05 2.00 -7.82
CA ARG A 525 10.16 2.86 -7.01
C ARG A 525 10.70 4.31 -7.04
N PRO A 526 9.94 5.28 -7.57
CA PRO A 526 10.42 6.65 -7.72
C PRO A 526 10.46 7.40 -6.37
N ASN A 527 11.21 8.51 -6.32
CA ASN A 527 11.25 9.43 -5.18
C ASN A 527 10.03 10.37 -5.07
N ARG A 528 9.04 10.24 -5.99
CA ARG A 528 7.72 10.91 -5.98
C ARG A 528 7.74 12.42 -5.71
N GLU A 529 8.85 13.10 -5.98
CA GLU A 529 8.93 14.57 -5.90
C GLU A 529 8.34 15.25 -7.14
N GLN A 530 8.23 14.49 -8.24
CA GLN A 530 7.59 14.87 -9.49
C GLN A 530 6.54 13.84 -9.88
N VAL A 531 5.60 14.23 -10.73
CA VAL A 531 4.60 13.31 -11.29
C VAL A 531 5.33 12.25 -12.11
N VAL A 532 5.07 10.98 -11.80
CA VAL A 532 5.57 9.83 -12.56
C VAL A 532 4.38 9.14 -13.22
N THR A 533 4.32 9.23 -14.55
CA THR A 533 3.20 8.73 -15.36
C THR A 533 3.44 7.33 -15.91
N VAL A 534 4.71 6.96 -16.10
CA VAL A 534 5.21 5.68 -16.57
C VAL A 534 6.50 5.36 -15.82
N ARG A 535 6.72 4.08 -15.48
CA ARG A 535 8.00 3.59 -14.95
C ARG A 535 8.79 2.92 -16.08
N PRO A 536 10.13 2.97 -16.08
CA PRO A 536 10.93 2.22 -17.07
C PRO A 536 10.67 0.72 -16.98
N GLU A 537 10.47 0.06 -18.12
CA GLU A 537 10.25 -1.40 -18.22
C GLU A 537 11.56 -2.18 -18.49
N GLN A 538 12.64 -1.48 -18.85
CA GLN A 538 13.94 -2.09 -19.09
C GLN A 538 14.68 -2.34 -17.77
N LEU A 539 15.41 -3.47 -17.69
CA LEU A 539 16.26 -3.77 -16.53
C LEU A 539 17.43 -2.80 -16.49
N SER A 540 17.56 -2.05 -15.40
CA SER A 540 18.75 -1.21 -15.19
C SER A 540 19.94 -2.02 -14.68
N THR A 541 21.16 -1.55 -14.93
CA THR A 541 22.38 -2.16 -14.39
C THR A 541 22.34 -2.23 -12.86
N LEU A 542 21.85 -1.18 -12.19
CA LEU A 542 21.72 -1.16 -10.73
C LEU A 542 20.76 -2.25 -10.25
N GLN A 543 19.62 -2.41 -10.93
CA GLN A 543 18.65 -3.45 -10.62
C GLN A 543 19.25 -4.84 -10.79
N ALA A 544 19.99 -5.08 -11.88
CA ALA A 544 20.64 -6.37 -12.14
C ALA A 544 21.66 -6.72 -11.03
N ILE A 545 22.47 -5.75 -10.59
CA ILE A 545 23.45 -5.94 -9.51
C ILE A 545 22.72 -6.25 -8.18
N ASP A 546 21.72 -5.45 -7.81
CA ASP A 546 20.99 -5.63 -6.54
C ASP A 546 20.22 -6.97 -6.49
N LEU A 547 19.66 -7.43 -7.62
CA LEU A 547 19.01 -8.74 -7.68
C LEU A 547 20.01 -9.90 -7.57
N ALA A 548 21.24 -9.72 -8.05
CA ALA A 548 22.27 -10.74 -8.02
C ALA A 548 22.98 -10.85 -6.66
N ASN A 549 23.27 -9.73 -5.99
CA ASN A 549 24.09 -9.73 -4.77
C ASN A 549 23.67 -8.70 -3.70
N GLY A 550 22.48 -8.10 -3.83
CA GLY A 550 21.98 -7.10 -2.90
C GLY A 550 21.64 -7.69 -1.53
N LYS A 551 22.24 -7.12 -0.47
CA LYS A 551 22.10 -7.59 0.92
C LYS A 551 20.64 -7.67 1.42
N ILE A 552 19.78 -6.76 0.96
CA ILE A 552 18.37 -6.72 1.38
C ILE A 552 17.63 -7.97 0.87
N LEU A 553 17.78 -8.30 -0.42
CA LEU A 553 17.14 -9.47 -1.01
C LEU A 553 17.71 -10.76 -0.40
N THR A 554 19.02 -10.89 -0.31
CA THR A 554 19.68 -12.05 0.34
C THR A 554 19.19 -12.23 1.77
N GLY A 555 19.09 -11.15 2.56
CA GLY A 555 18.58 -11.22 3.92
C GLY A 555 17.11 -11.63 4.02
N LEU A 556 16.27 -11.26 3.03
CA LEU A 556 14.88 -11.71 2.95
C LEU A 556 14.81 -13.21 2.64
N LEU A 557 15.64 -13.70 1.72
CA LEU A 557 15.70 -15.11 1.33
C LEU A 557 16.21 -15.98 2.48
N GLN A 558 17.25 -15.57 3.19
CA GLN A 558 17.78 -16.26 4.37
C GLN A 558 16.71 -16.44 5.47
N ARG A 559 16.00 -15.36 5.81
CA ARG A 559 14.88 -15.43 6.76
C ARG A 559 13.74 -16.28 6.22
N GLY A 560 13.48 -16.19 4.92
CA GLY A 560 12.48 -17.01 4.24
C GLY A 560 12.74 -18.49 4.33
N ALA A 561 13.97 -18.91 4.01
CA ALA A 561 14.39 -20.29 4.13
C ALA A 561 14.23 -20.81 5.56
N ALA A 562 14.60 -20.01 6.57
CA ALA A 562 14.39 -20.36 7.98
C ALA A 562 12.90 -20.50 8.35
N ASN A 563 12.03 -19.62 7.83
CA ASN A 563 10.59 -19.67 8.07
C ASN A 563 9.89 -20.87 7.40
N LEU A 564 10.44 -21.33 6.26
CA LEU A 564 9.88 -22.41 5.45
C LEU A 564 10.44 -23.79 5.79
N GLU A 565 11.58 -23.87 6.47
CA GLU A 565 12.25 -25.13 6.82
C GLU A 565 11.32 -26.11 7.55
N GLY A 566 10.51 -25.60 8.48
CA GLY A 566 9.53 -26.43 9.20
C GLY A 566 8.38 -26.94 8.32
N GLU A 567 8.00 -26.19 7.28
CA GLU A 567 6.96 -26.59 6.33
C GLU A 567 7.42 -27.72 5.40
N PHE A 568 8.69 -27.66 4.99
CA PHE A 568 9.28 -28.60 4.02
C PHE A 568 10.08 -29.74 4.67
N SER A 569 10.06 -29.84 6.00
CA SER A 569 10.79 -30.86 6.73
C SER A 569 10.43 -32.28 6.27
N GLY A 570 11.42 -33.03 5.81
CA GLY A 570 11.26 -34.42 5.35
C GLY A 570 10.63 -34.57 3.95
N GLN A 571 10.35 -33.48 3.24
CA GLN A 571 9.86 -33.54 1.86
C GLN A 571 11.02 -33.73 0.87
N PRO A 572 10.82 -34.47 -0.24
CA PRO A 572 11.81 -34.57 -1.31
C PRO A 572 11.95 -33.24 -2.05
N ALA A 573 13.14 -32.96 -2.59
CA ALA A 573 13.47 -31.70 -3.28
C ALA A 573 12.46 -31.37 -4.38
N GLU A 574 12.05 -32.36 -5.17
CA GLU A 574 11.08 -32.20 -6.27
C GLU A 574 9.75 -31.63 -5.78
N LYS A 575 9.29 -32.06 -4.61
CA LYS A 575 8.01 -31.59 -4.05
C LYS A 575 8.11 -30.16 -3.52
N ILE A 576 9.25 -29.83 -2.93
CA ILE A 576 9.56 -28.46 -2.48
C ILE A 576 9.57 -27.52 -3.68
N ILE A 577 10.31 -27.88 -4.73
CA ILE A 577 10.44 -27.11 -5.97
C ILE A 577 9.09 -26.94 -6.66
N GLU A 578 8.30 -28.02 -6.79
CA GLU A 578 6.94 -27.96 -7.35
C GLU A 578 6.09 -26.95 -6.59
N THR A 579 6.10 -26.99 -5.25
CA THR A 579 5.32 -26.10 -4.40
C THR A 579 5.76 -24.63 -4.58
N LEU A 580 7.06 -24.36 -4.61
CA LEU A 580 7.60 -23.01 -4.78
C LEU A 580 7.29 -22.44 -6.18
N PHE A 581 7.42 -23.23 -7.24
CA PHE A 581 7.02 -22.84 -8.60
C PHE A 581 5.54 -22.50 -8.68
N VAL A 582 4.71 -23.38 -8.15
CA VAL A 582 3.26 -23.21 -8.18
C VAL A 582 2.83 -21.95 -7.41
N ARG A 583 3.50 -21.62 -6.30
CA ARG A 583 3.26 -20.37 -5.56
C ARG A 583 3.77 -19.13 -6.28
N ALA A 584 4.93 -19.19 -6.93
CA ALA A 584 5.60 -18.04 -7.53
C ALA A 584 5.10 -17.69 -8.94
N VAL A 585 4.87 -18.72 -9.77
CA VAL A 585 4.55 -18.58 -11.20
C VAL A 585 3.26 -19.30 -11.62
N SER A 586 2.50 -19.86 -10.68
CA SER A 586 1.16 -20.46 -10.90
C SER A 586 1.12 -21.69 -11.83
N ARG A 587 2.27 -22.29 -12.14
CA ARG A 587 2.40 -23.55 -12.87
C ARG A 587 3.41 -24.48 -12.18
N LYS A 588 3.42 -25.75 -12.57
CA LYS A 588 4.47 -26.70 -12.19
C LYS A 588 5.79 -26.39 -12.92
N PRO A 589 6.95 -26.73 -12.35
CA PRO A 589 8.21 -26.72 -13.09
C PRO A 589 8.15 -27.75 -14.22
N SER A 590 8.85 -27.49 -15.32
CA SER A 590 9.16 -28.51 -16.32
C SER A 590 10.15 -29.53 -15.75
N ASP A 591 10.27 -30.69 -16.40
CA ASP A 591 11.20 -31.74 -15.97
C ASP A 591 12.65 -31.23 -15.92
N SER A 592 13.03 -30.39 -16.88
CA SER A 592 14.36 -29.75 -16.90
C SER A 592 14.55 -28.75 -15.76
N GLU A 593 13.55 -27.91 -15.47
CA GLU A 593 13.63 -26.97 -14.34
C GLU A 593 13.72 -27.72 -13.02
N SER A 594 12.90 -28.77 -12.85
CA SER A 594 12.91 -29.60 -11.64
C SER A 594 14.25 -30.31 -11.44
N ALA A 595 14.83 -30.88 -12.49
CA ALA A 595 16.12 -31.58 -12.40
C ALA A 595 17.25 -30.64 -11.97
N VAL A 596 17.38 -29.47 -12.62
CA VAL A 596 18.43 -28.48 -12.32
C VAL A 596 18.28 -27.95 -10.89
N LEU A 597 17.06 -27.65 -10.46
CA LEU A 597 16.84 -27.11 -9.11
C LEU A 597 16.98 -28.18 -8.02
N SER A 598 16.65 -29.44 -8.30
CA SER A 598 16.94 -30.56 -7.38
C SER A 598 18.44 -30.72 -7.19
N GLU A 599 19.24 -30.58 -8.25
CA GLU A 599 20.70 -30.61 -8.15
C GLU A 599 21.24 -29.47 -7.27
N ILE A 600 20.78 -28.24 -7.51
CA ILE A 600 21.15 -27.06 -6.70
C ILE A 600 20.76 -27.27 -5.23
N PHE A 601 19.54 -27.73 -4.97
CA PHE A 601 19.05 -27.96 -3.61
C PHE A 601 19.87 -29.01 -2.86
N ASN A 602 20.21 -30.11 -3.53
CA ASN A 602 20.93 -31.23 -2.93
C ASN A 602 22.43 -30.98 -2.79
N ALA A 603 23.00 -30.07 -3.57
CA ALA A 603 24.41 -29.68 -3.50
C ALA A 603 24.70 -28.67 -2.36
N ALA A 604 23.67 -28.04 -1.78
CA ALA A 604 23.80 -27.05 -0.73
C ALA A 604 24.20 -27.65 0.63
N ASP A 605 24.77 -26.84 1.53
CA ASP A 605 25.16 -27.24 2.89
C ASP A 605 23.95 -27.35 3.85
N GLY A 606 22.92 -28.07 3.41
CA GLY A 606 21.69 -28.36 4.15
C GLY A 606 20.43 -27.72 3.56
N PRO A 607 19.25 -28.13 4.06
CA PRO A 607 17.95 -27.78 3.48
C PRO A 607 17.67 -26.27 3.50
N ARG A 608 18.24 -25.54 4.46
CA ARG A 608 18.05 -24.08 4.54
C ARG A 608 18.76 -23.34 3.40
N GLN A 609 20.01 -23.69 3.11
CA GLN A 609 20.72 -23.09 1.98
C GLN A 609 20.10 -23.54 0.65
N GLY A 610 19.72 -24.82 0.52
CA GLY A 610 19.01 -25.30 -0.66
C GLY A 610 17.70 -24.54 -0.92
N LEU A 611 16.92 -24.24 0.13
CA LEU A 611 15.72 -23.40 0.02
C LEU A 611 16.03 -21.97 -0.43
N GLU A 612 17.09 -21.36 0.11
CA GLU A 612 17.54 -20.02 -0.27
C GLU A 612 17.90 -19.96 -1.76
N ASP A 613 18.69 -20.92 -2.23
CA ASP A 613 19.17 -20.99 -3.62
C ASP A 613 18.01 -21.24 -4.60
N VAL A 614 17.09 -22.16 -4.28
CA VAL A 614 15.90 -22.42 -5.11
C VAL A 614 14.98 -21.19 -5.15
N LEU A 615 14.74 -20.53 -4.02
CA LEU A 615 13.95 -19.30 -3.99
C LEU A 615 14.59 -18.24 -4.89
N TRP A 616 15.90 -18.00 -4.76
CA TRP A 616 16.61 -17.05 -5.61
C TRP A 616 16.45 -17.38 -7.09
N ALA A 617 16.68 -18.64 -7.47
CA ALA A 617 16.58 -19.08 -8.86
C ALA A 617 15.17 -18.85 -9.45
N VAL A 618 14.12 -19.15 -8.68
CA VAL A 618 12.73 -18.91 -9.09
C VAL A 618 12.43 -17.41 -9.25
N LEU A 619 12.92 -16.57 -8.35
CA LEU A 619 12.72 -15.11 -8.45
C LEU A 619 13.46 -14.50 -9.65
N MET A 620 14.54 -15.15 -10.10
CA MET A 620 15.32 -14.70 -11.26
C MET A 620 14.69 -15.07 -12.60
N LEU A 621 13.67 -15.95 -12.62
CA LEU A 621 12.96 -16.29 -13.83
C LEU A 621 12.27 -15.06 -14.45
N PRO A 622 12.36 -14.87 -15.78
CA PRO A 622 11.58 -13.85 -16.48
C PRO A 622 10.07 -13.99 -16.21
N GLU A 623 9.56 -15.23 -16.08
CA GLU A 623 8.17 -15.53 -15.74
C GLU A 623 7.76 -14.95 -14.38
N PHE A 624 8.68 -14.96 -13.40
CA PHE A 624 8.42 -14.37 -12.10
C PHE A 624 8.39 -12.84 -12.20
N GLN A 625 9.41 -12.27 -12.83
CA GLN A 625 9.60 -10.81 -12.90
C GLN A 625 8.62 -10.08 -13.81
N LEU A 626 7.83 -10.80 -14.61
CA LEU A 626 6.89 -10.21 -15.56
C LEU A 626 5.44 -10.53 -15.20
N VAL A 627 4.55 -9.55 -15.39
CA VAL A 627 3.13 -9.78 -15.64
C VAL A 627 3.01 -10.09 -17.14
N ARG A 628 2.53 -11.29 -17.46
CA ARG A 628 2.31 -11.73 -18.84
C ARG A 628 0.83 -11.80 -19.10
#